data_AF-A0A496DZJ6-F1
#
_entry.id   AF-A0A496DZJ6-F1
#
_cell.length_a   1.000
_cell.length_b   1.000
_cell.length_c   1.000
_cell.angle_alpha   90.00
_cell.angle_beta   90.00
_cell.angle_gamma   90.00
#
_symmetry.space_group_name_H-M   'P 1'
#
loop_
_entity.id
_entity.type
_entity.pdbx_description
1 polymer ?
#
loop_
_entity_poly.entity_id
_entity_poly.type
_entity_poly.pdbx_seq_one_letter_code
_entity_poly.pdbx_strand_id
1 'polypeptide(L)'
;MNATEVTAKLFVKEGGIPTSLSVTELMAKTKSIIYSSDGSPTGTNILSSGPTNYTKDPSSSEADMRLVVLSRMYRAFAKVTVTVNSSVASGNFKLIDTKPVIMSNVPKVTRLYDDDSTYPTISSPLSTNFYTEEIPVSGISLGDKEGVFYMAENIRGTGLATTAQEKNKKDMGPGAGGSLEGCTYLLVRGQYQYPLGGGAYSSPIDVEYKFYLGGDLVTDYNIYRDYHYKLTVNIAGPNSADLRVTITNGNVAVFDDVDNVENTVNFGEEK
;
A
#
# COMPACT_ATOMS: atom_id res chain seq x y z
N MET A 1 -45.44 28.07 -1.55
CA MET A 1 -44.43 27.42 -2.41
C MET A 1 -44.20 26.03 -1.84
N ASN A 2 -44.80 25.02 -2.47
CA ASN A 2 -44.69 23.64 -2.02
C ASN A 2 -43.40 23.06 -2.61
N ALA A 3 -42.47 22.66 -1.75
CA ALA A 3 -41.32 21.89 -2.18
C ALA A 3 -41.82 20.51 -2.62
N THR A 4 -41.77 20.25 -3.91
CA THR A 4 -42.01 18.92 -4.47
C THR A 4 -40.87 18.02 -3.99
N GLU A 5 -41.19 16.97 -3.23
CA GLU A 5 -40.24 15.90 -2.95
C GLU A 5 -39.75 15.32 -4.27
N VAL A 6 -38.51 15.62 -4.62
CA VAL A 6 -37.80 14.87 -5.66
C VAL A 6 -37.53 13.51 -5.04
N THR A 7 -38.40 12.55 -5.35
CA THR A 7 -38.23 11.14 -5.02
C THR A 7 -36.85 10.72 -5.52
N ALA A 8 -35.90 10.51 -4.62
CA ALA A 8 -34.68 9.81 -4.95
C ALA A 8 -35.13 8.42 -5.43
N LYS A 9 -35.00 8.17 -6.74
CA LYS A 9 -35.25 6.86 -7.34
C LYS A 9 -34.16 5.88 -6.90
N LEU A 10 -34.18 5.52 -5.63
CA LEU A 10 -33.56 4.28 -5.17
C LEU A 10 -34.50 3.16 -5.61
N PHE A 11 -34.11 2.47 -6.69
CA PHE A 11 -34.67 1.19 -7.18
C PHE A 11 -35.95 1.30 -8.04
N VAL A 12 -35.82 1.22 -9.37
CA VAL A 12 -36.95 1.10 -10.32
C VAL A 12 -36.96 -0.28 -10.99
N LYS A 13 -37.98 -1.06 -10.64
CA LYS A 13 -38.77 -2.09 -11.37
C LYS A 13 -38.14 -3.20 -12.23
N GLU A 14 -36.84 -3.26 -12.46
CA GLU A 14 -36.14 -4.55 -12.56
C GLU A 14 -35.13 -4.59 -11.42
N GLY A 15 -35.60 -4.97 -10.23
CA GLY A 15 -34.88 -4.75 -8.98
C GLY A 15 -35.61 -3.78 -8.07
N GLY A 16 -36.75 -4.23 -7.52
CA GLY A 16 -37.35 -3.57 -6.36
C GLY A 16 -36.39 -3.61 -5.16
N ILE A 17 -36.63 -2.76 -4.16
CA ILE A 17 -36.00 -2.90 -2.83
C ILE A 17 -36.28 -4.34 -2.38
N PRO A 18 -35.24 -5.18 -2.17
CA PRO A 18 -35.45 -6.53 -1.70
C PRO A 18 -36.30 -6.52 -0.43
N THR A 19 -37.40 -7.26 -0.43
CA THR A 19 -38.26 -7.45 0.74
C THR A 19 -37.54 -8.13 1.90
N SER A 20 -36.37 -8.73 1.62
CA SER A 20 -35.36 -9.12 2.60
C SER A 20 -33.97 -8.86 2.01
N LEU A 21 -33.26 -7.85 2.52
CA LEU A 21 -31.80 -7.77 2.44
C LEU A 21 -31.30 -8.09 3.84
N SER A 22 -30.74 -9.29 4.01
CA SER A 22 -30.03 -9.64 5.24
C SER A 22 -28.79 -8.75 5.40
N VAL A 23 -28.37 -8.55 6.65
CA VAL A 23 -27.08 -7.90 6.95
C VAL A 23 -25.96 -8.62 6.19
N THR A 24 -25.99 -9.94 6.13
CA THR A 24 -25.03 -10.77 5.38
C THR A 24 -24.97 -10.40 3.89
N GLU A 25 -26.11 -10.22 3.22
CA GLU A 25 -26.15 -9.84 1.80
C GLU A 25 -25.66 -8.41 1.55
N LEU A 26 -25.84 -7.51 2.52
CA LEU A 26 -25.26 -6.17 2.49
C LEU A 26 -23.75 -6.21 2.69
N MET A 27 -23.26 -6.94 3.69
CA MET A 27 -21.81 -7.09 3.95
C MET A 27 -21.08 -7.73 2.76
N ALA A 28 -21.73 -8.61 2.01
CA ALA A 28 -21.18 -9.22 0.82
C ALA A 28 -21.10 -8.28 -0.41
N LYS A 29 -21.68 -7.07 -0.36
CA LYS A 29 -21.65 -6.14 -1.50
C LYS A 29 -20.24 -5.61 -1.72
N THR A 30 -19.77 -5.77 -2.95
CA THR A 30 -18.48 -5.27 -3.40
C THR A 30 -18.64 -4.40 -4.65
N LYS A 31 -17.61 -3.62 -4.94
CA LYS A 31 -17.46 -2.86 -6.17
C LYS A 31 -16.10 -3.16 -6.79
N SER A 32 -16.11 -3.54 -8.06
CA SER A 32 -14.88 -3.70 -8.84
C SER A 32 -14.17 -2.37 -9.02
N ILE A 33 -12.84 -2.43 -8.98
CA ILE A 33 -11.93 -1.33 -9.20
C ILE A 33 -11.17 -1.64 -10.48
N ILE A 34 -11.06 -0.66 -11.36
CA ILE A 34 -10.24 -0.73 -12.56
C ILE A 34 -9.21 0.38 -12.46
N TYR A 35 -7.94 0.06 -12.72
CA TYR A 35 -6.85 1.03 -12.79
C TYR A 35 -6.53 1.34 -14.26
N SER A 36 -6.38 2.62 -14.59
CA SER A 36 -5.80 3.05 -15.87
C SER A 36 -4.30 2.80 -15.91
N SER A 37 -3.68 3.01 -17.08
CA SER A 37 -2.24 2.79 -17.30
C SER A 37 -1.33 3.66 -16.44
N ASP A 38 -1.82 4.80 -15.97
CA ASP A 38 -1.15 5.71 -15.04
C ASP A 38 -1.42 5.39 -13.55
N GLY A 39 -2.19 4.33 -13.28
CA GLY A 39 -2.53 3.92 -11.92
C GLY A 39 -3.67 4.69 -11.26
N SER A 40 -4.45 5.49 -12.01
CA SER A 40 -5.67 6.10 -11.49
C SER A 40 -6.82 5.08 -11.38
N PRO A 41 -7.48 4.90 -10.22
CA PRO A 41 -8.58 3.95 -10.08
C PRO A 41 -9.96 4.54 -10.32
N THR A 42 -10.89 3.70 -10.77
CA THR A 42 -12.33 3.99 -10.75
C THR A 42 -12.89 4.00 -9.32
N GLY A 43 -13.85 4.89 -9.03
CA GLY A 43 -14.67 4.80 -7.82
C GLY A 43 -14.05 5.40 -6.55
N THR A 44 -13.01 6.24 -6.65
CA THR A 44 -12.40 6.94 -5.51
C THR A 44 -13.35 7.86 -4.74
N ASN A 45 -14.49 8.19 -5.33
CA ASN A 45 -15.57 8.97 -4.72
C ASN A 45 -16.61 8.12 -3.98
N ILE A 46 -16.43 6.79 -3.90
CA ILE A 46 -17.34 5.92 -3.17
C ILE A 46 -17.25 6.23 -1.68
N LEU A 47 -18.40 6.63 -1.15
CA LEU A 47 -18.65 6.82 0.26
C LEU A 47 -19.69 5.80 0.71
N SER A 48 -19.45 5.13 1.82
CA SER A 48 -20.38 4.17 2.40
C SER A 48 -20.45 4.27 3.92
N SER A 49 -21.55 3.81 4.49
CA SER A 49 -21.75 3.70 5.93
C SER A 49 -22.40 2.37 6.24
N GLY A 50 -22.05 1.77 7.39
CA GLY A 50 -22.63 0.53 7.92
C GLY A 50 -24.15 0.52 7.99
N PRO A 51 -24.78 -0.67 8.08
CA PRO A 51 -26.20 -0.75 8.46
C PRO A 51 -26.42 -0.05 9.81
N THR A 52 -27.55 0.66 9.93
CA THR A 52 -27.95 1.31 11.19
C THR A 52 -29.08 0.50 11.81
N ASN A 53 -28.84 -0.04 13.01
CA ASN A 53 -29.86 -0.79 13.73
C ASN A 53 -30.96 0.17 14.21
N TYR A 54 -32.21 -0.22 13.99
CA TYR A 54 -33.38 0.48 14.50
C TYR A 54 -34.29 -0.51 15.21
N THR A 55 -34.74 -0.15 16.40
CA THR A 55 -35.79 -0.87 17.12
C THR A 55 -36.96 0.08 17.29
N LYS A 56 -38.14 -0.33 16.79
CA LYS A 56 -39.37 0.41 17.03
C LYS A 56 -39.68 0.38 18.52
N ASP A 57 -39.99 1.53 19.12
CA ASP A 57 -40.53 1.56 20.48
C ASP A 57 -41.89 0.82 20.49
N PRO A 58 -42.02 -0.30 21.22
CA PRO A 58 -43.26 -1.07 21.25
C PRO A 58 -44.39 -0.34 21.98
N SER A 59 -44.08 0.67 22.80
CA SER A 59 -45.06 1.46 23.56
C SER A 59 -45.66 2.63 22.78
N SER A 60 -45.09 2.98 21.62
CA SER A 60 -45.60 4.07 20.80
C SER A 60 -46.83 3.62 20.00
N SER A 61 -48.00 4.19 20.29
CA SER A 61 -49.23 4.03 19.50
C SER A 61 -49.32 4.99 18.31
N GLU A 62 -48.33 5.87 18.14
CA GLU A 62 -48.27 6.88 17.09
C GLU A 62 -48.12 6.22 15.71
N ALA A 63 -49.11 6.43 14.84
CA ALA A 63 -49.12 5.94 13.47
C ALA A 63 -48.06 6.61 12.58
N ASP A 64 -47.62 7.82 12.95
CA ASP A 64 -46.76 8.70 12.14
C ASP A 64 -45.38 8.96 12.80
N MET A 65 -44.73 7.90 13.27
CA MET A 65 -43.35 8.05 13.76
C MET A 65 -42.38 8.39 12.62
N ARG A 66 -41.64 9.50 12.79
CA ARG A 66 -40.55 9.91 11.90
C ARG A 66 -39.23 9.32 12.39
N LEU A 67 -38.63 8.44 11.59
CA LEU A 67 -37.25 8.00 11.82
C LEU A 67 -36.28 9.01 11.19
N VAL A 68 -35.45 9.61 12.03
CA VAL A 68 -34.30 10.42 11.59
C VAL A 68 -33.04 9.56 11.69
N VAL A 69 -32.41 9.28 10.54
CA VAL A 69 -31.14 8.54 10.48
C VAL A 69 -30.01 9.52 10.16
N LEU A 70 -29.01 9.57 11.03
CA LEU A 70 -27.75 10.27 10.78
C LEU A 70 -26.63 9.23 10.72
N SER A 71 -26.02 9.07 9.55
CA SER A 71 -24.92 8.14 9.34
C SER A 71 -23.67 8.87 8.86
N ARG A 72 -22.54 8.61 9.52
CA ARG A 72 -21.23 9.05 9.03
C ARG A 72 -20.84 8.21 7.84
N MET A 73 -20.45 8.89 6.76
CA MET A 73 -19.96 8.25 5.55
C MET A 73 -18.43 8.16 5.59
N TYR A 74 -17.88 7.01 5.21
CA TYR A 74 -16.45 6.72 5.13
C TYR A 74 -16.05 6.47 3.69
N ARG A 75 -14.82 6.84 3.32
CA ARG A 75 -14.28 6.49 2.01
C ARG A 75 -14.03 4.99 1.94
N ALA A 76 -14.37 4.37 0.81
CA ALA A 76 -14.03 2.98 0.54
C ALA A 76 -12.55 2.78 0.14
N PHE A 77 -11.80 3.86 -0.04
CA PHE A 77 -10.41 3.86 -0.49
C PHE A 77 -9.49 4.47 0.56
N ALA A 78 -8.28 3.93 0.65
CA ALA A 78 -7.12 4.58 1.23
C ALA A 78 -6.48 5.52 0.20
N LYS A 79 -5.84 6.59 0.67
CA LYS A 79 -4.91 7.42 -0.11
C LYS A 79 -3.49 7.11 0.33
N VAL A 80 -2.58 6.90 -0.61
CA VAL A 80 -1.15 6.76 -0.37
C VAL A 80 -0.43 7.87 -1.13
N THR A 81 0.33 8.70 -0.43
CA THR A 81 1.25 9.66 -1.05
C THR A 81 2.68 9.19 -0.85
N VAL A 82 3.45 9.19 -1.93
CA VAL A 82 4.82 8.66 -1.96
C VAL A 82 5.76 9.75 -2.39
N THR A 83 6.73 10.07 -1.55
CA THR A 83 7.88 10.91 -1.90
C THR A 83 9.12 10.03 -1.94
N VAL A 84 9.89 10.11 -3.03
CA VAL A 84 11.20 9.47 -3.12
C VAL A 84 12.26 10.56 -3.19
N ASN A 85 13.23 10.49 -2.28
CA ASN A 85 14.40 11.35 -2.19
C ASN A 85 15.66 10.51 -2.33
N SER A 86 16.78 11.19 -2.53
CA SER A 86 18.12 10.61 -2.52
C SER A 86 19.00 11.39 -1.56
N SER A 87 19.72 10.70 -0.68
CA SER A 87 20.79 11.27 0.15
C SER A 87 22.19 11.02 -0.44
N VAL A 88 22.29 10.29 -1.55
CA VAL A 88 23.56 10.13 -2.27
C VAL A 88 23.87 11.39 -3.08
N ALA A 89 25.15 11.57 -3.44
CA ALA A 89 25.60 12.69 -4.25
C ALA A 89 24.76 12.86 -5.53
N SER A 90 24.51 14.11 -5.90
CA SER A 90 23.65 14.45 -7.03
C SER A 90 24.12 13.74 -8.31
N GLY A 91 23.21 13.02 -8.96
CA GLY A 91 23.49 12.25 -10.17
C GLY A 91 23.89 10.80 -9.93
N ASN A 92 24.22 10.38 -8.69
CA ASN A 92 24.56 8.98 -8.41
C ASN A 92 23.34 8.07 -8.39
N PHE A 93 22.15 8.60 -8.09
CA PHE A 93 20.90 7.88 -8.16
C PHE A 93 19.90 8.66 -9.01
N LYS A 94 19.16 7.93 -9.85
CA LYS A 94 17.98 8.45 -10.55
C LYS A 94 16.88 7.39 -10.55
N LEU A 95 15.63 7.85 -10.56
CA LEU A 95 14.51 6.98 -10.91
C LEU A 95 14.60 6.58 -12.38
N ILE A 96 14.10 5.39 -12.73
CA ILE A 96 13.97 4.99 -14.14
C ILE A 96 12.80 5.73 -14.80
N ASP A 97 12.82 5.85 -16.13
CA ASP A 97 11.80 6.63 -16.85
C ASP A 97 10.43 5.94 -16.95
N THR A 98 10.42 4.60 -16.89
CA THR A 98 9.20 3.80 -17.05
C THR A 98 8.80 3.11 -15.76
N LYS A 99 7.62 3.44 -15.24
CA LYS A 99 7.08 2.91 -13.97
C LYS A 99 8.12 2.94 -12.82
N PRO A 100 8.68 4.12 -12.49
CA PRO A 100 9.70 4.24 -11.44
C PRO A 100 9.22 3.83 -10.06
N VAL A 101 7.92 3.94 -9.80
CA VAL A 101 7.31 3.54 -8.55
C VAL A 101 6.04 2.76 -8.86
N ILE A 102 5.91 1.59 -8.25
CA ILE A 102 4.82 0.65 -8.49
C ILE A 102 4.18 0.27 -7.16
N MET A 103 2.85 0.17 -7.16
CA MET A 103 2.09 -0.48 -6.12
C MET A 103 1.72 -1.90 -6.57
N SER A 104 1.97 -2.88 -5.70
CA SER A 104 1.70 -4.30 -5.98
C SER A 104 0.83 -4.93 -4.90
N ASN A 105 0.23 -6.07 -5.23
CA ASN A 105 -0.80 -6.74 -4.42
C ASN A 105 -1.95 -5.76 -4.10
N VAL A 106 -2.45 -5.12 -5.16
CA VAL A 106 -3.56 -4.18 -5.08
C VAL A 106 -4.88 -4.93 -5.26
N PRO A 107 -5.85 -4.80 -4.34
CA PRO A 107 -7.16 -5.43 -4.48
C PRO A 107 -7.90 -5.00 -5.75
N LYS A 108 -8.60 -5.96 -6.38
CA LYS A 108 -9.49 -5.74 -7.53
C LYS A 108 -10.87 -5.23 -7.15
N VAL A 109 -11.25 -5.38 -5.90
CA VAL A 109 -12.58 -5.07 -5.37
C VAL A 109 -12.46 -4.36 -4.04
N THR A 110 -13.41 -3.47 -3.77
CA THR A 110 -13.66 -2.95 -2.43
C THR A 110 -14.98 -3.49 -1.93
N ARG A 111 -15.05 -3.94 -0.66
CA ARG A 111 -16.35 -4.14 0.00
C ARG A 111 -16.99 -2.78 0.29
N LEU A 112 -18.31 -2.70 0.23
CA LEU A 112 -19.03 -1.47 0.55
C LEU A 112 -19.11 -1.24 2.06
N TYR A 113 -18.95 -2.28 2.87
CA TYR A 113 -19.07 -2.22 4.32
C TYR A 113 -17.87 -2.91 4.96
N ASP A 114 -17.34 -2.31 6.02
CA ASP A 114 -16.30 -2.91 6.84
C ASP A 114 -16.96 -3.77 7.93
N ASP A 115 -16.51 -5.02 8.08
CA ASP A 115 -16.89 -5.95 9.16
C ASP A 115 -15.72 -6.31 10.06
N ASP A 116 -14.63 -5.53 10.02
CA ASP A 116 -13.37 -5.75 10.75
C ASP A 116 -12.68 -7.09 10.44
N SER A 117 -13.12 -7.80 9.40
CA SER A 117 -12.50 -9.06 8.97
C SER A 117 -11.27 -8.82 8.10
N THR A 118 -10.41 -9.83 8.02
CA THR A 118 -9.40 -9.97 6.97
C THR A 118 -10.05 -9.86 5.58
N TYR A 119 -9.56 -8.95 4.75
CA TYR A 119 -10.09 -8.69 3.41
C TYR A 119 -9.00 -8.07 2.52
N PRO A 120 -8.90 -8.38 1.21
CA PRO A 120 -9.63 -9.42 0.50
C PRO A 120 -9.09 -10.81 0.84
N THR A 121 -9.91 -11.85 0.73
CA THR A 121 -9.44 -13.22 0.93
C THR A 121 -8.26 -13.53 0.01
N ILE A 122 -7.22 -14.19 0.53
CA ILE A 122 -6.15 -14.75 -0.31
C ILE A 122 -6.72 -15.98 -1.02
N SER A 123 -6.61 -16.02 -2.35
CA SER A 123 -7.04 -17.15 -3.17
C SER A 123 -5.85 -17.65 -3.97
N SER A 124 -5.90 -18.92 -4.38
CA SER A 124 -4.94 -19.47 -5.34
C SER A 124 -5.67 -19.67 -6.68
N PRO A 125 -5.27 -18.98 -7.76
CA PRO A 125 -4.15 -18.03 -7.83
C PRO A 125 -4.45 -16.68 -7.16
N LEU A 126 -3.40 -15.99 -6.71
CA LEU A 126 -3.51 -14.65 -6.10
C LEU A 126 -4.23 -13.64 -7.01
N SER A 127 -4.09 -13.84 -8.32
CA SER A 127 -4.74 -13.04 -9.36
C SER A 127 -6.26 -13.07 -9.34
N THR A 128 -6.90 -13.96 -8.57
CA THR A 128 -8.37 -13.95 -8.39
C THR A 128 -8.84 -12.64 -7.75
N ASN A 129 -8.20 -12.21 -6.64
CA ASN A 129 -8.64 -11.04 -5.88
C ASN A 129 -7.69 -9.84 -6.00
N PHE A 130 -6.48 -10.04 -6.51
CA PHE A 130 -5.45 -9.01 -6.60
C PHE A 130 -5.01 -8.78 -8.05
N TYR A 131 -4.57 -7.57 -8.33
CA TYR A 131 -3.78 -7.29 -9.52
C TYR A 131 -2.37 -7.86 -9.34
N THR A 132 -1.96 -8.71 -10.27
CA THR A 132 -0.59 -9.24 -10.39
C THR A 132 0.26 -8.40 -11.34
N GLU A 133 -0.38 -7.58 -12.16
CA GLU A 133 0.27 -6.58 -13.00
C GLU A 133 0.78 -5.41 -12.15
N GLU A 134 1.89 -4.82 -12.57
CA GLU A 134 2.48 -3.65 -11.92
C GLU A 134 1.67 -2.38 -12.23
N ILE A 135 1.08 -1.79 -11.18
CA ILE A 135 0.32 -0.55 -11.27
C ILE A 135 1.23 0.62 -10.86
N PRO A 136 1.51 1.58 -11.75
CA PRO A 136 2.41 2.67 -11.41
C PRO A 136 1.76 3.65 -10.43
N VAL A 137 2.59 4.36 -9.67
CA VAL A 137 2.20 5.55 -8.93
C VAL A 137 2.50 6.77 -9.80
N SER A 138 1.46 7.50 -10.20
CA SER A 138 1.61 8.64 -11.13
C SER A 138 2.18 9.89 -10.47
N GLY A 139 2.80 10.74 -11.30
CA GLY A 139 3.18 12.10 -10.94
C GLY A 139 4.46 12.26 -10.12
N ILE A 140 5.18 11.17 -9.85
CA ILE A 140 6.37 11.20 -9.00
C ILE A 140 7.64 11.64 -9.75
N SER A 141 8.43 12.52 -9.12
CA SER A 141 9.79 12.87 -9.53
C SER A 141 10.71 12.88 -8.31
N LEU A 142 11.96 12.43 -8.48
CA LEU A 142 12.93 12.32 -7.40
C LEU A 142 13.15 13.69 -6.73
N GLY A 143 12.85 13.81 -5.45
CA GLY A 143 13.07 15.01 -4.64
C GLY A 143 12.20 16.22 -4.96
N ASP A 144 11.24 16.11 -5.88
CA ASP A 144 10.47 17.26 -6.40
C ASP A 144 8.96 17.07 -6.26
N LYS A 145 8.40 15.97 -6.80
CA LYS A 145 6.95 15.71 -6.75
C LYS A 145 6.62 14.43 -6.03
N GLU A 146 5.63 14.51 -5.14
CA GLU A 146 5.00 13.32 -4.58
C GLU A 146 4.08 12.64 -5.61
N GLY A 147 4.11 11.31 -5.61
CA GLY A 147 3.13 10.52 -6.32
C GLY A 147 1.90 10.26 -5.45
N VAL A 148 0.73 10.11 -6.08
CA VAL A 148 -0.53 9.81 -5.38
C VAL A 148 -1.11 8.50 -5.91
N PHE A 149 -1.51 7.63 -4.99
CA PHE A 149 -2.17 6.38 -5.29
C PHE A 149 -3.42 6.21 -4.42
N TYR A 150 -4.47 5.63 -4.97
CA TYR A 150 -5.66 5.25 -4.21
C TYR A 150 -5.87 3.76 -4.35
N MET A 151 -6.29 3.10 -3.27
CA MET A 151 -6.62 1.68 -3.31
C MET A 151 -7.68 1.30 -2.29
N ALA A 152 -8.35 0.18 -2.50
CA ALA A 152 -9.16 -0.43 -1.47
C ALA A 152 -8.28 -0.90 -0.30
N GLU A 153 -8.94 -1.19 0.82
CA GLU A 153 -8.29 -1.80 1.96
C GLU A 153 -7.65 -3.16 1.63
N ASN A 154 -6.61 -3.49 2.37
CA ASN A 154 -5.97 -4.79 2.36
C ASN A 154 -5.54 -5.13 3.78
N ILE A 155 -6.40 -5.86 4.48
CA ILE A 155 -6.26 -6.23 5.88
C ILE A 155 -5.54 -7.57 5.95
N ARG A 156 -4.26 -7.59 6.31
CA ARG A 156 -3.39 -8.78 6.39
C ARG A 156 -2.99 -9.15 7.82
N GLY A 157 -3.11 -8.24 8.77
CA GLY A 157 -2.71 -8.40 10.15
C GLY A 157 -1.29 -7.88 10.43
N THR A 158 -0.79 -8.25 11.60
CA THR A 158 0.54 -7.88 12.09
C THR A 158 1.50 -9.07 12.02
N GLY A 159 2.76 -8.78 11.75
CA GLY A 159 3.88 -9.72 11.77
C GLY A 159 4.72 -9.63 13.04
N LEU A 160 5.91 -10.23 12.99
CA LEU A 160 6.83 -10.38 14.13
C LEU A 160 8.15 -9.60 13.97
N ALA A 161 8.31 -8.85 12.87
CA ALA A 161 9.50 -8.07 12.62
C ALA A 161 9.79 -7.07 13.74
N THR A 162 11.07 -6.87 14.05
CA THR A 162 11.52 -5.87 15.03
C THR A 162 12.11 -4.62 14.39
N THR A 163 12.39 -4.68 13.09
CA THR A 163 12.91 -3.55 12.30
C THR A 163 12.21 -3.45 10.95
N ALA A 164 12.31 -2.27 10.32
CA ALA A 164 11.76 -2.06 8.98
C ALA A 164 12.42 -2.93 7.89
N GLN A 165 13.66 -3.39 8.11
CA GLN A 165 14.32 -4.33 7.20
C GLN A 165 13.76 -5.75 7.37
N GLU A 166 13.51 -6.15 8.61
CA GLU A 166 12.93 -7.46 8.91
C GLU A 166 11.51 -7.63 8.40
N LYS A 167 10.76 -6.53 8.27
CA LYS A 167 9.42 -6.54 7.68
C LYS A 167 9.37 -7.16 6.27
N ASN A 168 10.50 -7.17 5.56
CA ASN A 168 10.63 -7.77 4.25
C ASN A 168 10.98 -9.28 4.26
N LYS A 169 11.19 -9.89 5.43
CA LYS A 169 11.41 -11.33 5.57
C LYS A 169 10.07 -12.08 5.60
N LYS A 170 9.96 -13.16 4.82
CA LYS A 170 8.75 -14.00 4.77
C LYS A 170 8.30 -14.43 6.17
N ASP A 171 9.22 -14.97 6.96
CA ASP A 171 8.94 -15.55 8.28
C ASP A 171 8.52 -14.48 9.33
N MET A 172 8.70 -13.20 9.00
CA MET A 172 8.28 -12.07 9.83
C MET A 172 6.92 -11.49 9.43
N GLY A 173 6.33 -11.96 8.33
CA GLY A 173 5.02 -11.51 7.87
C GLY A 173 3.87 -11.97 8.77
N PRO A 174 2.62 -11.57 8.47
CA PRO A 174 1.47 -11.97 9.27
C PRO A 174 1.18 -13.48 9.24
N GLY A 175 0.48 -13.94 10.27
CA GLY A 175 -0.01 -15.31 10.39
C GLY A 175 1.00 -16.31 10.97
N ALA A 176 0.51 -17.51 11.28
CA ALA A 176 1.35 -18.58 11.83
C ALA A 176 2.42 -19.00 10.82
N GLY A 177 3.70 -18.91 11.20
CA GLY A 177 4.83 -19.23 10.35
C GLY A 177 5.24 -18.13 9.36
N GLY A 178 4.55 -16.97 9.37
CA GLY A 178 4.87 -15.80 8.56
C GLY A 178 4.57 -15.97 7.06
N SER A 179 3.82 -15.03 6.50
CA SER A 179 3.60 -14.94 5.06
C SER A 179 3.55 -13.49 4.60
N LEU A 180 4.13 -13.22 3.43
CA LEU A 180 4.01 -11.94 2.74
C LEU A 180 3.04 -12.01 1.55
N GLU A 181 2.34 -13.14 1.39
CA GLU A 181 1.39 -13.34 0.32
C GLU A 181 0.23 -12.33 0.42
N GLY A 182 -0.08 -11.69 -0.70
CA GLY A 182 -1.11 -10.66 -0.76
C GLY A 182 -0.82 -9.39 0.04
N CYS A 183 0.30 -9.27 0.76
CA CYS A 183 0.66 -8.04 1.46
C CYS A 183 1.02 -6.94 0.46
N THR A 184 0.40 -5.76 0.58
CA THR A 184 0.68 -4.64 -0.32
C THR A 184 2.11 -4.15 -0.13
N TYR A 185 2.80 -3.92 -1.24
CA TYR A 185 4.14 -3.37 -1.22
C TYR A 185 4.33 -2.30 -2.29
N LEU A 186 5.21 -1.36 -1.97
CA LEU A 186 5.77 -0.40 -2.91
C LEU A 186 7.07 -0.96 -3.49
N LEU A 187 7.25 -0.81 -4.79
CA LEU A 187 8.53 -1.04 -5.47
C LEU A 187 9.03 0.28 -6.04
N VAL A 188 10.23 0.70 -5.64
CA VAL A 188 10.93 1.87 -6.18
C VAL A 188 12.07 1.41 -7.06
N ARG A 189 12.09 1.84 -8.31
CA ARG A 189 13.06 1.45 -9.33
C ARG A 189 13.94 2.63 -9.70
N GLY A 190 15.24 2.37 -9.77
CA GLY A 190 16.20 3.38 -10.16
C GLY A 190 17.45 2.80 -10.77
N GLN A 191 18.34 3.70 -11.18
CA GLN A 191 19.70 3.38 -11.55
C GLN A 191 20.64 4.03 -10.55
N TYR A 192 21.69 3.30 -10.17
CA TYR A 192 22.74 3.79 -9.29
C TYR A 192 24.12 3.65 -9.95
N GLN A 193 25.00 4.62 -9.76
CA GLN A 193 26.40 4.55 -10.20
C GLN A 193 27.35 4.81 -9.02
N TYR A 194 28.38 3.98 -8.90
CA TYR A 194 29.39 4.11 -7.86
C TYR A 194 30.43 5.16 -8.25
N PRO A 195 30.81 6.08 -7.36
CA PRO A 195 31.95 6.95 -7.60
C PRO A 195 33.24 6.10 -7.58
N LEU A 196 34.08 6.23 -8.61
CA LEU A 196 35.35 5.51 -8.72
C LEU A 196 36.56 6.38 -8.34
N GLY A 197 36.32 7.62 -7.89
CA GLY A 197 37.37 8.63 -7.67
C GLY A 197 37.69 9.44 -8.92
N GLY A 198 38.36 10.59 -8.76
CA GLY A 198 38.78 11.45 -9.87
C GLY A 198 37.63 12.02 -10.74
N GLY A 199 36.39 12.01 -10.25
CA GLY A 199 35.20 12.39 -11.03
C GLY A 199 34.67 11.30 -11.96
N ALA A 200 35.24 10.10 -11.94
CA ALA A 200 34.76 8.95 -12.70
C ALA A 200 33.68 8.18 -11.94
N TYR A 201 32.81 7.50 -12.70
CA TYR A 201 31.71 6.69 -12.19
C TYR A 201 31.71 5.32 -12.85
N SER A 202 31.19 4.31 -12.14
CA SER A 202 30.92 3.00 -12.71
C SER A 202 29.86 3.10 -13.79
N SER A 203 29.75 2.05 -14.61
CA SER A 203 28.52 1.80 -15.35
C SER A 203 27.33 1.73 -14.36
N PRO A 204 26.16 2.26 -14.70
CA PRO A 204 25.00 2.19 -13.82
C PRO A 204 24.53 0.75 -13.59
N ILE A 205 24.12 0.47 -12.36
CA ILE A 205 23.35 -0.71 -11.97
C ILE A 205 21.88 -0.36 -11.84
N ASP A 206 21.02 -1.31 -12.18
CA ASP A 206 19.57 -1.21 -11.94
C ASP A 206 19.27 -1.73 -10.54
N VAL A 207 18.47 -0.98 -9.79
CA VAL A 207 18.14 -1.27 -8.39
C VAL A 207 16.65 -1.20 -8.17
N GLU A 208 16.13 -2.14 -7.39
CA GLU A 208 14.75 -2.16 -6.92
C GLU A 208 14.72 -2.15 -5.39
N TYR A 209 13.97 -1.22 -4.81
CA TYR A 209 13.72 -1.15 -3.38
C TYR A 209 12.27 -1.51 -3.08
N LYS A 210 12.05 -2.59 -2.33
CA LYS A 210 10.73 -3.11 -1.96
C LYS A 210 10.39 -2.73 -0.52
N PHE A 211 9.18 -2.22 -0.29
CA PHE A 211 8.70 -1.84 1.03
C PHE A 211 7.29 -2.37 1.26
N TYR A 212 7.10 -3.27 2.23
CA TYR A 212 5.76 -3.70 2.62
C TYR A 212 5.05 -2.62 3.43
N LEU A 213 3.85 -2.27 2.99
CA LEU A 213 3.07 -1.16 3.55
C LEU A 213 2.11 -1.66 4.63
N GLY A 214 1.71 -0.75 5.52
CA GLY A 214 0.64 -0.94 6.49
C GLY A 214 0.55 0.24 7.46
N GLY A 215 -0.10 0.06 8.61
CA GLY A 215 -0.22 1.12 9.63
C GLY A 215 1.10 1.60 10.22
N ASP A 216 2.16 0.79 10.13
CA ASP A 216 3.52 1.15 10.52
C ASP A 216 4.57 0.58 9.55
N LEU A 217 5.84 0.92 9.76
CA LEU A 217 6.96 0.45 8.94
C LEU A 217 7.65 -0.82 9.47
N VAL A 218 7.13 -1.45 10.52
CA VAL A 218 7.80 -2.55 11.23
C VAL A 218 6.92 -3.81 11.27
N THR A 219 5.74 -3.75 11.87
CA THR A 219 4.90 -4.92 12.17
C THR A 219 3.57 -4.96 11.43
N ASP A 220 2.97 -3.83 11.07
CA ASP A 220 1.60 -3.81 10.53
C ASP A 220 1.57 -3.89 9.00
N TYR A 221 0.80 -4.81 8.43
CA TYR A 221 0.62 -5.00 6.98
C TYR A 221 -0.79 -4.62 6.50
N ASN A 222 -1.58 -3.94 7.34
CA ASN A 222 -2.93 -3.51 7.02
C ASN A 222 -2.98 -2.16 6.31
N ILE A 223 -3.65 -2.12 5.16
CA ILE A 223 -4.10 -0.88 4.51
C ILE A 223 -5.58 -0.71 4.84
N TYR A 224 -5.91 0.32 5.60
CA TYR A 224 -7.27 0.65 6.00
C TYR A 224 -7.90 1.68 5.06
N ARG A 225 -9.16 1.47 4.71
CA ARG A 225 -9.99 2.45 3.99
C ARG A 225 -10.13 3.75 4.79
N ASP A 226 -10.35 4.88 4.14
CA ASP A 226 -10.51 6.20 4.80
C ASP A 226 -9.24 6.74 5.50
N TYR A 227 -8.08 6.09 5.33
CA TYR A 227 -6.79 6.59 5.81
C TYR A 227 -5.98 7.27 4.70
N HIS A 228 -5.11 8.20 5.10
CA HIS A 228 -4.08 8.77 4.25
C HIS A 228 -2.70 8.37 4.76
N TYR A 229 -2.08 7.42 4.07
CA TYR A 229 -0.70 7.00 4.29
C TYR A 229 0.27 7.95 3.59
N LYS A 230 1.22 8.50 4.35
CA LYS A 230 2.28 9.37 3.82
C LYS A 230 3.60 8.65 3.94
N LEU A 231 4.16 8.24 2.80
CA LEU A 231 5.41 7.49 2.74
C LEU A 231 6.51 8.37 2.17
N THR A 232 7.63 8.44 2.89
CA THR A 232 8.85 9.10 2.42
C THR A 232 9.98 8.08 2.38
N VAL A 233 10.52 7.85 1.18
CA VAL A 233 11.66 6.97 0.93
C VAL A 233 12.90 7.82 0.70
N ASN A 234 13.93 7.65 1.52
CA ASN A 234 15.22 8.32 1.33
C ASN A 234 16.26 7.28 0.89
N ILE A 235 16.68 7.33 -0.37
CA ILE A 235 17.64 6.39 -0.95
C ILE A 235 19.06 6.82 -0.58
N ALA A 236 19.75 5.99 0.20
CA ALA A 236 21.14 6.18 0.60
C ALA A 236 22.15 5.38 -0.26
N GLY A 237 21.66 4.74 -1.33
CA GLY A 237 22.42 3.84 -2.18
C GLY A 237 22.08 2.37 -1.94
N PRO A 238 22.51 1.48 -2.85
CA PRO A 238 22.30 0.05 -2.72
C PRO A 238 23.25 -0.57 -1.70
N ASN A 239 22.70 -1.36 -0.77
CA ASN A 239 23.44 -2.15 0.21
C ASN A 239 23.02 -3.62 0.06
N SER A 240 23.94 -4.50 -0.33
CA SER A 240 23.65 -5.93 -0.56
C SER A 240 23.15 -6.68 0.68
N ALA A 241 23.42 -6.16 1.89
CA ALA A 241 22.89 -6.72 3.14
C ALA A 241 21.48 -6.22 3.49
N ASP A 242 20.96 -5.20 2.80
CA ASP A 242 19.61 -4.69 3.03
C ASP A 242 18.57 -5.54 2.27
N LEU A 243 17.71 -6.23 3.01
CA LEU A 243 16.68 -7.14 2.47
C LEU A 243 15.62 -6.44 1.60
N ARG A 244 15.64 -5.11 1.55
CA ARG A 244 14.72 -4.32 0.75
C ARG A 244 15.27 -4.04 -0.65
N VAL A 245 16.58 -4.16 -0.88
CA VAL A 245 17.18 -3.82 -2.17
C VAL A 245 17.58 -5.06 -2.96
N THR A 246 17.26 -5.04 -4.25
CA THR A 246 17.72 -6.02 -5.23
C THR A 246 18.47 -5.29 -6.33
N ILE A 247 19.68 -5.75 -6.66
CA ILE A 247 20.37 -5.32 -7.88
C ILE A 247 19.87 -6.23 -9.01
N THR A 248 19.27 -5.63 -10.03
CA THR A 248 18.53 -6.38 -11.06
C THR A 248 19.30 -6.57 -12.37
N ASN A 249 20.47 -5.95 -12.51
CA ASN A 249 21.39 -6.20 -13.60
C ASN A 249 22.78 -6.61 -13.11
N GLY A 250 23.51 -7.37 -13.93
CA GLY A 250 24.81 -7.96 -13.56
C GLY A 250 25.98 -6.97 -13.49
N ASN A 251 25.73 -5.65 -13.55
CA ASN A 251 26.78 -4.63 -13.56
C ASN A 251 27.35 -4.34 -12.15
N VAL A 252 27.34 -5.34 -11.25
CA VAL A 252 27.82 -5.19 -9.88
C VAL A 252 29.32 -4.90 -9.92
N ALA A 253 29.72 -3.72 -9.46
CA ALA A 253 31.12 -3.44 -9.18
C ALA A 253 31.54 -4.28 -7.96
N VAL A 254 32.42 -5.26 -8.16
CA VAL A 254 33.11 -5.96 -7.07
C VAL A 254 34.28 -5.08 -6.66
N PHE A 255 34.28 -4.59 -5.43
CA PHE A 255 35.47 -3.97 -4.84
C PHE A 255 36.36 -5.12 -4.37
N ASP A 256 37.38 -5.45 -5.18
CA ASP A 256 38.29 -6.58 -4.91
C ASP A 256 39.45 -6.19 -3.96
N ASP A 257 39.60 -4.91 -3.64
CA ASP A 257 40.66 -4.46 -2.73
C ASP A 257 40.09 -4.25 -1.32
N VAL A 258 40.12 -5.33 -0.54
CA VAL A 258 40.18 -5.18 0.92
C VAL A 258 41.60 -4.70 1.22
N ASP A 259 41.78 -3.41 1.48
CA ASP A 259 43.01 -2.92 2.10
C ASP A 259 43.18 -3.68 3.42
N ASN A 260 44.12 -4.63 3.44
CA ASN A 260 44.55 -5.29 4.67
C ASN A 260 45.19 -4.21 5.55
N VAL A 261 44.43 -3.69 6.50
CA VAL A 261 44.98 -2.87 7.58
C VAL A 261 45.71 -3.81 8.53
N GLU A 262 47.01 -3.99 8.34
CA GLU A 262 47.88 -4.59 9.35
C GLU A 262 47.93 -3.66 10.57
N ASN A 263 47.13 -3.98 11.59
CA ASN A 263 47.26 -3.33 12.89
C ASN A 263 48.44 -3.96 13.65
N THR A 264 49.61 -3.34 13.59
CA THR A 264 50.76 -3.73 14.40
C THR A 264 50.55 -3.22 15.83
N VAL A 265 50.27 -4.13 16.77
CA VAL A 265 50.21 -3.81 18.21
C VAL A 265 51.59 -4.08 18.81
N ASN A 266 52.33 -3.02 19.12
CA ASN A 266 53.59 -3.12 19.87
C ASN A 266 53.28 -3.12 21.36
N PHE A 267 53.48 -4.26 22.02
CA PHE A 267 53.56 -4.30 23.48
C PHE A 267 54.96 -3.84 23.89
N GLY A 268 55.05 -2.67 24.53
CA GLY A 268 56.30 -2.22 25.13
C GLY A 268 56.71 -3.16 26.25
N GLU A 269 57.97 -3.59 26.26
CA GLU A 269 58.54 -4.31 27.40
C GLU A 269 58.63 -3.35 28.59
N GLU A 270 57.91 -3.65 29.68
CA GLU A 270 58.11 -3.01 30.97
C GLU A 270 59.51 -3.35 31.49
N LYS A 271 60.27 -2.32 31.88
CA LYS A 271 61.52 -2.44 32.64
C LYS A 271 61.23 -2.39 34.14
#